data_AF-A0A955YAI7-F1
#
_entry.id   AF-A0A955YAI7-F1
#
_cell.length_a   1.000
_cell.length_b   1.000
_cell.length_c   1.000
_cell.angle_alpha   90.00
_cell.angle_beta   90.00
_cell.angle_gamma   90.00
#
_symmetry.space_group_name_H-M   'P 1'
#
loop_
_entity.id
_entity.type
_entity.pdbx_description
1 polymer ?
#
loop_
_entity_poly.entity_id
_entity_poly.type
_entity_poly.pdbx_seq_one_letter_code
_entity_poly.pdbx_strand_id
1 'polypeptide(L)'
;LGATIPADAPDDPWGAEKRATGSVDVGVLCGALLPAATSAQLLQRVETLVARPVDPRIGVALEGLLRAVPFTSNGARGNLATIFDAVGRLALRDPRFVGLVATLDTDWDVRPAQKEWMFKRWAKVQEAIDRHWPTVPRVDDRSTLAELLASLEDEPAAPDTVDDLIARVLADPHEDAPRLVLLDALLEAQDPRGELMALQLRGVDRERQDALIAEHGTTWLGDIAPFVRVTRWRLGFPDAGEVEVRHPRDLTRIATHPLWRAFSEIQVDGDKVDVLGPLFDHVAPTLRGLGSFGPLLATMVPGRPWPALRRLEVRVTARLAAEALAAHPLPALQVLSVFGDDLTWLSQAVWLPHLR
;
A
#
# COMPACT_ATOMS: atom_id res chain seq x y z
N LEU A 1 1.64 -44.48 3.87
CA LEU A 1 1.78 -43.37 2.89
C LEU A 1 0.89 -42.22 3.34
N GLY A 2 1.37 -41.47 4.32
CA GLY A 2 0.77 -40.21 4.76
C GLY A 2 1.89 -39.18 4.72
N ALA A 3 1.96 -38.42 3.63
CA ALA A 3 2.87 -37.29 3.55
C ALA A 3 2.13 -36.09 4.12
N THR A 4 2.55 -35.64 5.30
CA THR A 4 2.11 -34.39 5.90
C THR A 4 2.65 -33.26 5.01
N ILE A 5 1.79 -32.60 4.25
CA ILE A 5 2.14 -31.38 3.52
C ILE A 5 2.49 -30.33 4.59
N PRO A 6 3.65 -29.65 4.50
CA PRO A 6 4.02 -28.62 5.48
C PRO A 6 2.96 -27.51 5.49
N ALA A 7 2.57 -27.10 6.70
CA ALA A 7 1.33 -26.36 6.96
C ALA A 7 1.26 -24.94 6.39
N ASP A 8 2.35 -24.39 5.85
CA ASP A 8 2.35 -23.08 5.21
C ASP A 8 3.50 -23.05 4.20
N ALA A 9 3.20 -23.09 2.90
CA ALA A 9 4.18 -22.63 1.93
C ALA A 9 4.42 -21.13 2.21
N PRO A 10 5.67 -20.65 2.25
CA PRO A 10 5.98 -19.25 2.58
C PRO A 10 5.27 -18.22 1.68
N ASP A 11 4.74 -18.66 0.53
CA ASP A 11 4.01 -17.84 -0.43
C ASP A 11 2.48 -18.09 -0.46
N ASP A 12 1.88 -18.77 0.53
CA ASP A 12 0.41 -18.90 0.57
C ASP A 12 -0.25 -17.56 0.99
N PRO A 13 -0.94 -16.84 0.07
CA PRO A 13 -1.56 -15.56 0.40
C PRO A 13 -2.65 -15.69 1.48
N TRP A 14 -3.20 -16.89 1.68
CA TRP A 14 -4.18 -17.16 2.74
C TRP A 14 -3.55 -17.24 4.13
N GLY A 15 -2.28 -17.62 4.21
CA GLY A 15 -1.50 -17.54 5.45
C GLY A 15 -1.21 -16.08 5.81
N ALA A 16 -0.91 -15.25 4.80
CA ALA A 16 -0.70 -13.81 4.98
C ALA A 16 -1.99 -13.10 5.44
N GLU A 17 -3.13 -13.42 4.83
CA GLU A 17 -4.44 -12.87 5.22
C GLU A 17 -4.79 -13.16 6.68
N LYS A 18 -4.46 -14.35 7.20
CA LYS A 18 -4.67 -14.68 8.62
C LYS A 18 -3.76 -13.91 9.57
N ARG A 19 -2.56 -13.51 9.11
CA ARG A 19 -1.52 -12.88 9.92
C ARG A 19 -1.56 -11.35 9.85
N ALA A 20 -2.10 -10.78 8.78
CA ALA A 20 -1.96 -9.36 8.49
C ALA A 20 -2.98 -8.49 9.26
N THR A 21 -2.48 -7.35 9.76
CA THR A 21 -3.26 -6.17 10.18
C THR A 21 -3.68 -5.27 9.00
N GLY A 22 -3.43 -5.71 7.76
CA GLY A 22 -3.80 -5.02 6.51
C GLY A 22 -4.46 -5.99 5.53
N SER A 23 -5.38 -5.48 4.70
CA SER A 23 -6.14 -6.28 3.74
C SER A 23 -5.24 -6.81 2.62
N VAL A 24 -5.11 -8.13 2.47
CA VAL A 24 -4.53 -8.74 1.26
C VAL A 24 -5.45 -8.43 0.06
N ASP A 25 -4.86 -8.17 -1.10
CA ASP A 25 -5.61 -7.93 -2.33
C ASP A 25 -6.56 -9.11 -2.64
N VAL A 26 -7.82 -8.77 -2.92
CA VAL A 26 -8.88 -9.76 -3.20
C VAL A 26 -8.54 -10.60 -4.43
N GLY A 27 -7.91 -10.01 -5.45
CA GLY A 27 -7.52 -10.70 -6.68
C GLY A 27 -6.49 -11.80 -6.42
N VAL A 28 -5.49 -11.52 -5.58
CA VAL A 28 -4.50 -12.51 -5.15
C VAL A 28 -5.17 -13.68 -4.42
N LEU A 29 -6.08 -13.40 -3.48
CA LEU A 29 -6.82 -14.46 -2.77
C LEU A 29 -7.70 -15.28 -3.71
N CYS A 30 -8.41 -14.63 -4.63
CA CYS A 30 -9.24 -15.29 -5.64
C CYS A 30 -8.41 -16.23 -6.54
N GLY A 31 -7.24 -15.78 -7.01
CA GLY A 31 -6.33 -16.60 -7.82
C GLY A 31 -5.77 -17.82 -7.06
N ALA A 32 -5.63 -17.71 -5.74
CA ALA A 32 -5.14 -18.78 -4.88
C ALA A 32 -6.26 -19.64 -4.26
N LEU A 33 -7.51 -19.56 -4.74
CA LEU A 33 -8.62 -20.29 -4.13
C LEU A 33 -8.48 -21.81 -4.26
N LEU A 34 -8.21 -22.31 -5.47
CA LEU A 34 -8.13 -23.74 -5.80
C LEU A 34 -6.78 -24.43 -5.54
N PRO A 35 -5.61 -23.80 -5.83
CA PRO A 35 -4.33 -24.49 -5.71
C PRO A 35 -4.06 -25.07 -4.31
N ALA A 36 -3.68 -26.36 -4.29
CA ALA A 36 -3.11 -27.11 -3.15
C ALA A 36 -3.88 -27.06 -1.80
N ALA A 37 -5.17 -26.71 -1.79
CA ALA A 37 -5.98 -26.72 -0.58
C ALA A 37 -6.53 -28.12 -0.26
N THR A 38 -6.40 -28.53 1.00
CA THR A 38 -7.27 -29.58 1.57
C THR A 38 -8.73 -29.13 1.54
N SER A 39 -9.67 -30.06 1.65
CA SER A 39 -11.10 -29.73 1.67
C SER A 39 -11.45 -28.72 2.76
N ALA A 40 -10.90 -28.88 3.97
CA ALA A 40 -11.11 -27.96 5.07
C ALA A 40 -10.57 -26.55 4.77
N GLN A 41 -9.37 -26.45 4.19
CA GLN A 41 -8.79 -25.17 3.79
C GLN A 41 -9.64 -24.49 2.72
N LEU A 42 -10.06 -25.23 1.68
CA LEU A 42 -10.90 -24.66 0.63
C LEU A 42 -12.21 -24.10 1.19
N LEU A 43 -12.89 -24.83 2.08
CA LEU A 43 -14.11 -24.35 2.72
C LEU A 43 -13.87 -23.09 3.54
N GLN A 44 -12.77 -23.05 4.31
CA GLN A 44 -12.39 -21.84 5.05
C GLN A 44 -12.14 -20.66 4.10
N ARG A 45 -11.42 -20.88 2.99
CA ARG A 45 -11.13 -19.85 1.98
C ARG A 45 -12.41 -19.29 1.36
N VAL A 46 -13.36 -20.16 1.01
CA VAL A 46 -14.68 -19.75 0.48
C VAL A 46 -15.43 -18.89 1.50
N GLU A 47 -15.49 -19.30 2.77
CA GLU A 47 -16.14 -18.52 3.82
C GLU A 47 -15.47 -17.15 4.03
N THR A 48 -14.14 -17.10 4.02
CA THR A 48 -13.40 -15.83 4.11
C THR A 48 -13.75 -14.89 2.96
N LEU A 49 -13.86 -15.38 1.71
CA LEU A 49 -14.28 -14.53 0.59
C LEU A 49 -15.71 -14.05 0.74
N VAL A 50 -16.63 -14.94 1.12
CA VAL A 50 -18.04 -14.59 1.26
C VAL A 50 -18.25 -13.59 2.42
N ALA A 51 -17.40 -13.57 3.44
CA ALA A 51 -17.46 -12.59 4.51
C ALA A 51 -17.03 -11.16 4.09
N ARG A 52 -16.29 -11.01 2.98
CA ARG A 52 -15.81 -9.70 2.51
C ARG A 52 -16.92 -8.86 1.87
N PRO A 53 -16.70 -7.53 1.71
CA PRO A 53 -17.54 -6.69 0.86
C PRO A 53 -17.66 -7.25 -0.56
N VAL A 54 -18.77 -6.95 -1.23
CA VAL A 54 -19.05 -7.47 -2.58
C VAL A 54 -17.99 -6.97 -3.56
N ASP A 55 -17.27 -7.92 -4.19
CA ASP A 55 -16.23 -7.65 -5.20
C ASP A 55 -16.45 -8.56 -6.43
N PRO A 56 -16.44 -8.03 -7.67
CA PRO A 56 -16.57 -8.83 -8.90
C PRO A 56 -15.70 -10.06 -8.97
N ARG A 57 -14.46 -9.95 -8.50
CA ARG A 57 -13.46 -11.00 -8.61
C ARG A 57 -13.85 -12.21 -7.77
N ILE A 58 -14.51 -12.00 -6.63
CA ILE A 58 -15.02 -13.08 -5.78
C ILE A 58 -16.11 -13.87 -6.51
N GLY A 59 -17.03 -13.17 -7.18
CA GLY A 59 -18.08 -13.79 -7.99
C GLY A 59 -17.51 -14.72 -9.06
N VAL A 60 -16.56 -14.19 -9.84
CA VAL A 60 -15.85 -14.93 -10.90
C VAL A 60 -15.10 -16.15 -10.34
N ALA A 61 -14.40 -15.99 -9.20
CA ALA A 61 -13.65 -17.08 -8.58
C ALA A 61 -14.55 -18.21 -8.08
N LEU A 62 -15.68 -17.88 -7.44
CA LEU A 62 -16.63 -18.86 -6.94
C LEU A 62 -17.41 -19.54 -8.08
N GLU A 63 -17.71 -18.83 -9.16
CA GLU A 63 -18.22 -19.45 -10.38
C GLU A 63 -17.20 -20.47 -10.94
N GLY A 64 -15.93 -20.07 -11.06
CA GLY A 64 -14.86 -20.97 -11.49
C GLY A 64 -14.76 -22.22 -10.62
N LEU A 65 -14.91 -22.06 -9.30
CA LEU A 65 -14.95 -23.16 -8.33
C LEU A 65 -16.13 -24.11 -8.57
N LEU A 66 -17.32 -23.57 -8.83
CA LEU A 66 -18.53 -24.35 -9.13
C LEU A 66 -18.44 -25.11 -10.46
N ARG A 67 -17.75 -24.55 -11.46
CA ARG A 67 -17.47 -25.21 -12.74
C ARG A 67 -16.43 -26.31 -12.62
N ALA A 68 -15.38 -26.07 -11.84
CA ALA A 68 -14.29 -27.03 -11.65
C ALA A 68 -14.70 -28.27 -10.83
N VAL A 69 -15.71 -28.15 -9.96
CA VAL A 69 -16.20 -29.22 -9.08
C VAL A 69 -15.05 -29.95 -8.36
N PRO A 70 -14.39 -29.30 -7.38
CA PRO A 70 -13.15 -29.80 -6.77
C PRO A 70 -13.32 -31.13 -6.02
N PHE A 71 -14.57 -31.60 -5.84
CA PHE A 71 -14.86 -32.87 -5.19
C PHE A 71 -15.85 -33.71 -6.01
N THR A 72 -15.38 -34.86 -6.51
CA THR A 72 -16.16 -35.75 -7.40
C THR A 72 -16.69 -37.01 -6.73
N SER A 73 -16.45 -37.18 -5.42
CA SER A 73 -16.91 -38.35 -4.65
C SER A 73 -18.22 -38.08 -3.92
N ASN A 74 -19.07 -39.10 -3.79
CA ASN A 74 -20.34 -39.01 -3.05
C ASN A 74 -20.14 -38.61 -1.57
N GLY A 75 -19.00 -38.97 -0.96
CA GLY A 75 -18.68 -38.58 0.41
C GLY A 75 -18.43 -37.08 0.57
N ALA A 76 -18.16 -36.36 -0.53
CA ALA A 76 -17.88 -34.93 -0.51
C ALA A 76 -19.13 -34.04 -0.64
N ARG A 77 -20.34 -34.64 -0.66
CA ARG A 77 -21.60 -33.88 -0.71
C ARG A 77 -21.73 -32.85 0.40
N GLY A 78 -21.19 -33.13 1.59
CA GLY A 78 -21.15 -32.15 2.69
C GLY A 78 -20.37 -30.89 2.31
N ASN A 79 -19.17 -31.05 1.74
CA ASN A 79 -18.33 -29.93 1.33
C ASN A 79 -18.99 -29.12 0.19
N LEU A 80 -19.54 -29.80 -0.81
CA LEU A 80 -20.25 -29.14 -1.91
C LEU A 80 -21.49 -28.39 -1.39
N ALA A 81 -22.21 -28.94 -0.42
CA ALA A 81 -23.35 -28.25 0.20
C ALA A 81 -22.91 -26.94 0.88
N THR A 82 -21.80 -26.97 1.63
CA THR A 82 -21.22 -25.75 2.23
C THR A 82 -20.84 -24.72 1.17
N ILE A 83 -20.21 -25.14 0.06
CA ILE A 83 -19.87 -24.23 -1.04
C ILE A 83 -21.13 -23.61 -1.64
N PHE A 84 -22.15 -24.42 -1.95
CA PHE A 84 -23.40 -23.92 -2.50
C PHE A 84 -24.12 -22.94 -1.56
N ASP A 85 -24.09 -23.20 -0.24
CA ASP A 85 -24.70 -22.31 0.74
C ASP A 85 -23.94 -20.98 0.86
N ALA A 86 -22.61 -21.04 0.81
CA ALA A 86 -21.76 -19.85 0.82
C ALA A 86 -21.98 -18.98 -0.43
N VAL A 87 -22.05 -19.61 -1.61
CA VAL A 87 -22.38 -18.91 -2.86
C VAL A 87 -23.79 -18.34 -2.79
N GLY A 88 -24.77 -19.07 -2.26
CA GLY A 88 -26.12 -18.54 -2.05
C GLY A 88 -26.15 -17.27 -1.19
N ARG A 89 -25.39 -17.23 -0.08
CA ARG A 89 -25.28 -16.02 0.75
C ARG A 89 -24.62 -14.84 0.03
N LEU A 90 -23.65 -15.10 -0.85
CA LEU A 90 -23.06 -14.05 -1.68
C LEU A 90 -24.03 -13.57 -2.76
N ALA A 91 -24.72 -14.49 -3.44
CA ALA A 91 -25.66 -14.19 -4.50
C ALA A 91 -26.85 -13.33 -4.03
N LEU A 92 -27.25 -13.45 -2.76
CA LEU A 92 -28.24 -12.54 -2.16
C LEU A 92 -27.73 -11.11 -1.97
N ARG A 93 -26.42 -10.87 -2.06
CA ARG A 93 -25.81 -9.52 -1.98
C ARG A 93 -25.23 -9.06 -3.32
N ASP A 94 -25.17 -9.94 -4.30
CA ASP A 94 -24.54 -9.71 -5.59
C ASP A 94 -25.45 -10.17 -6.74
N PRO A 95 -26.10 -9.24 -7.46
CA PRO A 95 -27.05 -9.57 -8.52
C PRO A 95 -26.41 -10.25 -9.73
N ARG A 96 -25.07 -10.30 -9.85
CA ARG A 96 -24.40 -10.97 -10.97
C ARG A 96 -24.57 -12.49 -10.94
N PHE A 97 -24.97 -13.05 -9.81
CA PHE A 97 -25.32 -14.46 -9.71
C PHE A 97 -26.70 -14.79 -10.30
N VAL A 98 -27.52 -13.79 -10.61
CA VAL A 98 -28.82 -14.03 -11.25
C VAL A 98 -28.59 -14.58 -12.67
N GLY A 99 -29.20 -15.72 -12.97
CA GLY A 99 -29.02 -16.42 -14.24
C GLY A 99 -27.76 -17.28 -14.32
N LEU A 100 -26.90 -17.32 -13.30
CA LEU A 100 -25.68 -18.15 -13.31
C LEU A 100 -26.00 -19.64 -13.47
N VAL A 101 -27.11 -20.14 -12.93
CA VAL A 101 -27.57 -21.53 -13.17
C VAL A 101 -27.71 -21.83 -14.66
N ALA A 102 -28.27 -20.91 -15.43
CA ALA A 102 -28.52 -21.14 -16.84
C ALA A 102 -27.22 -21.29 -17.64
N THR A 103 -26.10 -20.79 -17.10
CA THR A 103 -24.78 -20.85 -17.73
C THR A 103 -23.84 -21.86 -17.07
N LEU A 104 -24.12 -22.34 -15.85
CA LEU A 104 -23.40 -23.43 -15.21
C LEU A 104 -23.70 -24.70 -16.02
N ASP A 105 -22.75 -25.03 -16.88
CA ASP A 105 -22.86 -26.06 -17.89
C ASP A 105 -23.20 -27.41 -17.24
N THR A 106 -23.97 -28.22 -17.96
CA THR A 106 -24.29 -29.57 -17.52
C THR A 106 -23.08 -30.50 -17.56
N ASP A 107 -21.92 -30.08 -18.06
CA ASP A 107 -20.75 -30.94 -18.28
C ASP A 107 -19.89 -31.25 -17.04
N TRP A 108 -20.46 -31.14 -15.82
CA TRP A 108 -19.78 -31.64 -14.63
C TRP A 108 -19.37 -33.11 -14.79
N ASP A 109 -18.05 -33.36 -14.77
CA ASP A 109 -17.45 -34.70 -14.82
C ASP A 109 -17.58 -35.38 -13.45
N VAL A 110 -18.83 -35.68 -13.08
CA VAL A 110 -19.19 -36.40 -11.85
C VAL A 110 -20.19 -37.50 -12.16
N ARG A 111 -20.30 -38.44 -11.23
CA ARG A 111 -21.25 -39.56 -11.36
C ARG A 111 -22.69 -39.03 -11.50
N PRO A 112 -23.57 -39.68 -12.28
CA PRO A 112 -24.94 -39.22 -12.50
C PRO A 112 -25.72 -38.91 -11.22
N ALA A 113 -25.61 -39.77 -10.19
CA ALA A 113 -26.27 -39.56 -8.90
C ALA A 113 -25.74 -38.35 -8.11
N GLN A 114 -24.48 -37.96 -8.31
CA GLN A 114 -23.92 -36.75 -7.72
C GLN A 114 -24.36 -35.51 -8.51
N LYS A 115 -24.33 -35.59 -9.84
CA LYS A 115 -24.83 -34.55 -10.74
C LYS A 115 -26.29 -34.18 -10.44
N GLU A 116 -27.16 -35.18 -10.34
CA GLU A 116 -28.58 -34.99 -9.98
C GLU A 116 -28.73 -34.32 -8.60
N TRP A 117 -27.94 -34.75 -7.61
CA TRP A 117 -27.94 -34.15 -6.28
C TRP A 117 -27.48 -32.68 -6.30
N MET A 118 -26.42 -32.36 -7.06
CA MET A 118 -25.92 -31.00 -7.23
C MET A 118 -26.96 -30.09 -7.88
N PHE A 119 -27.62 -30.55 -8.95
CA PHE A 119 -28.72 -29.81 -9.59
C PHE A 119 -29.87 -29.52 -8.61
N LYS A 120 -30.31 -30.53 -7.84
CA LYS A 120 -31.35 -30.33 -6.82
C LYS A 120 -30.94 -29.34 -5.73
N ARG A 121 -29.67 -29.34 -5.31
CA ARG A 121 -29.17 -28.39 -4.31
C ARG A 121 -29.13 -26.98 -4.88
N TRP A 122 -28.60 -26.83 -6.09
CA TRP A 122 -28.43 -25.55 -6.75
C TRP A 122 -29.77 -24.90 -7.15
N ALA A 123 -30.76 -25.69 -7.57
CA ALA A 123 -32.11 -25.21 -7.84
C ALA A 123 -32.73 -24.48 -6.64
N LYS A 124 -32.46 -24.93 -5.40
CA LYS A 124 -32.93 -24.25 -4.18
C LYS A 124 -32.24 -22.92 -3.94
N VAL A 125 -30.94 -22.85 -4.26
CA VAL A 125 -30.18 -21.60 -4.18
C VAL A 125 -30.72 -20.61 -5.22
N GLN A 126 -30.96 -21.07 -6.45
CA GLN A 126 -31.54 -20.25 -7.50
C GLN A 126 -32.92 -19.72 -7.15
N GLU A 127 -33.80 -20.56 -6.61
CA GLU A 127 -35.13 -20.12 -6.19
C GLU A 127 -35.04 -18.98 -5.15
N ALA A 128 -34.05 -19.04 -4.24
CA ALA A 128 -33.81 -17.96 -3.28
C ALA A 128 -33.26 -16.69 -3.96
N ILE A 129 -32.36 -16.83 -4.94
CA ILE A 129 -31.81 -15.73 -5.74
C ILE A 129 -32.94 -15.05 -6.54
N ASP A 130 -33.74 -15.80 -7.27
CA ASP A 130 -34.85 -15.29 -8.10
C ASP A 130 -35.91 -14.59 -7.25
N ARG A 131 -36.18 -15.11 -6.05
CA ARG A 131 -37.11 -14.47 -5.10
C ARG A 131 -36.55 -13.15 -4.57
N HIS A 132 -35.24 -13.07 -4.33
CA HIS A 132 -34.60 -11.87 -3.82
C HIS A 132 -34.38 -10.81 -4.90
N TRP A 133 -34.06 -11.25 -6.12
CA TRP A 133 -33.82 -10.43 -7.31
C TRP A 133 -34.86 -10.72 -8.38
N PRO A 134 -36.14 -10.32 -8.18
CA PRO A 134 -37.23 -10.61 -9.13
C PRO A 134 -36.99 -10.01 -10.52
N THR A 135 -36.20 -8.95 -10.58
CA THR A 135 -35.66 -8.37 -11.80
C THR A 135 -34.15 -8.23 -11.62
N VAL A 136 -33.36 -8.74 -12.57
CA VAL A 136 -31.92 -8.46 -12.62
C VAL A 136 -31.76 -6.94 -12.67
N PRO A 137 -31.04 -6.31 -11.72
CA PRO A 137 -30.61 -4.93 -11.84
C PRO A 137 -29.78 -4.82 -13.13
N ARG A 138 -30.42 -4.36 -14.21
CA ARG A 138 -29.72 -4.09 -15.45
C ARG A 138 -29.21 -2.66 -15.38
N VAL A 139 -27.92 -2.50 -15.61
CA VAL A 139 -27.36 -1.21 -16.02
C VAL A 139 -27.68 -1.06 -17.52
N ASP A 140 -28.98 -1.04 -17.88
CA ASP A 140 -29.42 -0.88 -19.28
C ASP A 140 -29.31 0.57 -19.75
N ASP A 141 -28.94 1.48 -18.86
CA ASP A 141 -28.86 2.89 -19.20
C ASP A 141 -27.44 3.20 -19.68
N ARG A 142 -27.20 2.90 -20.97
CA ARG A 142 -26.06 3.46 -21.70
C ARG A 142 -25.96 4.98 -21.49
N SER A 143 -27.10 5.65 -21.26
CA SER A 143 -27.19 7.04 -20.80
C SER A 143 -26.54 7.24 -19.44
N THR A 144 -26.90 6.50 -18.40
CA THR A 144 -26.23 6.58 -17.08
C THR A 144 -24.72 6.30 -17.18
N LEU A 145 -24.29 5.31 -17.98
CA LEU A 145 -22.86 5.08 -18.21
C LEU A 145 -22.21 6.25 -18.97
N ALA A 146 -22.87 6.78 -19.99
CA ALA A 146 -22.39 7.93 -20.75
C ALA A 146 -22.39 9.22 -19.93
N GLU A 147 -23.34 9.42 -19.01
CA GLU A 147 -23.38 10.53 -18.07
C GLU A 147 -22.27 10.41 -17.03
N LEU A 148 -21.99 9.20 -16.54
CA LEU A 148 -20.88 8.96 -15.63
C LEU A 148 -19.53 9.19 -16.34
N LEU A 149 -19.37 8.68 -17.56
CA LEU A 149 -18.18 8.91 -18.39
C LEU A 149 -18.03 10.39 -18.76
N ALA A 150 -19.11 11.08 -19.16
CA ALA A 150 -19.09 12.51 -19.45
C ALA A 150 -18.75 13.33 -18.19
N SER A 151 -19.24 12.93 -17.02
CA SER A 151 -18.87 13.56 -15.74
C SER A 151 -17.41 13.36 -15.34
N LEU A 152 -16.75 12.33 -15.92
CA LEU A 152 -15.30 12.11 -15.78
C LEU A 152 -14.49 12.83 -16.87
N GLU A 153 -15.13 13.22 -17.98
CA GLU A 153 -14.53 13.95 -19.10
C GLU A 153 -14.60 15.48 -18.93
N ASP A 154 -15.51 16.00 -18.11
CA ASP A 154 -15.63 17.43 -17.79
C ASP A 154 -14.61 17.90 -16.73
N GLU A 155 -13.34 17.93 -17.14
CA GLU A 155 -12.44 19.09 -17.05
C GLU A 155 -11.08 18.67 -17.66
N PRO A 156 -10.80 18.96 -18.94
CA PRO A 156 -9.43 18.98 -19.40
C PRO A 156 -8.80 20.24 -18.77
N ALA A 157 -8.30 20.10 -17.54
CA ALA A 157 -7.21 20.94 -17.10
C ALA A 157 -6.18 20.97 -18.24
N ALA A 158 -5.68 22.16 -18.57
CA ALA A 158 -4.64 22.30 -19.58
C ALA A 158 -3.57 21.21 -19.37
N PRO A 159 -2.98 20.62 -20.43
CA PRO A 159 -2.00 19.56 -20.26
C PRO A 159 -0.94 20.03 -19.27
N ASP A 160 -0.88 19.38 -18.11
CA ASP A 160 0.06 19.73 -17.06
C ASP A 160 1.47 19.70 -17.67
N THR A 161 2.20 20.80 -17.54
CA THR A 161 3.61 20.78 -17.92
C THR A 161 4.37 19.82 -16.99
N VAL A 162 5.56 19.36 -17.39
CA VAL A 162 6.40 18.51 -16.52
C VAL A 162 6.64 19.19 -15.17
N ASP A 163 6.79 20.51 -15.15
CA ASP A 163 6.98 21.29 -13.92
C ASP A 163 5.72 21.28 -13.03
N ASP A 164 4.52 21.35 -13.61
CA ASP A 164 3.27 21.24 -12.87
C ASP A 164 3.12 19.85 -12.23
N LEU A 165 3.49 18.79 -12.97
CA LEU A 165 3.49 17.42 -12.47
C LEU A 165 4.52 17.23 -11.34
N ILE A 166 5.72 17.82 -11.47
CA ILE A 166 6.72 17.84 -10.38
C ILE A 166 6.15 18.56 -9.15
N ALA A 167 5.52 19.73 -9.33
CA ALA A 167 4.91 20.47 -8.22
C ALA A 167 3.82 19.66 -7.51
N ARG A 168 2.98 18.91 -8.25
CA ARG A 168 1.99 17.98 -7.70
C ARG A 168 2.63 16.87 -6.88
N VAL A 169 3.71 16.26 -7.36
CA VAL A 169 4.47 15.25 -6.59
C VAL A 169 5.06 15.86 -5.32
N LEU A 170 5.53 17.10 -5.35
CA LEU A 170 6.09 17.77 -4.17
C LEU A 170 5.02 18.28 -3.19
N ALA A 171 3.77 18.41 -3.62
CA ALA A 171 2.64 18.72 -2.76
C ALA A 171 2.25 17.51 -1.89
N ASP A 172 2.24 16.30 -2.46
CA ASP A 172 2.12 15.03 -1.72
C ASP A 172 3.15 13.99 -2.17
N PRO A 173 4.35 13.98 -1.55
CA PRO A 173 5.48 13.15 -1.99
C PRO A 173 5.30 11.65 -1.71
N HIS A 174 4.28 11.28 -0.93
CA HIS A 174 4.01 9.90 -0.53
C HIS A 174 2.96 9.21 -1.38
N GLU A 175 2.24 9.95 -2.22
CA GLU A 175 1.33 9.37 -3.21
C GLU A 175 2.08 8.91 -4.46
N ASP A 176 1.83 7.67 -4.86
CA ASP A 176 2.43 7.09 -6.06
C ASP A 176 1.69 7.54 -7.33
N ALA A 177 0.39 7.85 -7.25
CA ALA A 177 -0.41 8.18 -8.43
C ALA A 177 0.11 9.41 -9.22
N PRO A 178 0.43 10.57 -8.60
CA PRO A 178 1.03 11.69 -9.31
C PRO A 178 2.40 11.36 -9.94
N ARG A 179 3.16 10.45 -9.32
CA ARG A 179 4.46 10.02 -9.83
C ARG A 179 4.35 9.16 -11.08
N LEU A 180 3.30 8.34 -11.20
CA LEU A 180 3.07 7.54 -12.40
C LEU A 180 2.70 8.42 -13.61
N VAL A 181 1.90 9.47 -13.40
CA VAL A 181 1.60 10.45 -14.45
C VAL A 181 2.86 11.21 -14.87
N LEU A 182 3.69 11.65 -13.90
CA LEU A 182 4.98 12.28 -14.18
C LEU A 182 5.94 11.34 -14.93
N LEU A 183 5.97 10.05 -14.58
CA LEU A 183 6.79 9.05 -15.26
C LEU A 183 6.46 8.99 -16.76
N ASP A 184 5.17 8.89 -17.11
CA ASP A 184 4.75 8.80 -18.51
C ASP A 184 5.14 10.07 -19.28
N ALA A 185 4.91 11.26 -18.69
CA ALA A 185 5.30 12.54 -19.30
C ALA A 185 6.82 12.66 -19.49
N LEU A 186 7.64 12.23 -18.52
CA LEU A 186 9.09 12.25 -18.62
C LEU A 186 9.61 11.27 -19.69
N LEU A 187 9.00 10.09 -19.82
CA LEU A 187 9.36 9.12 -20.85
C LEU A 187 9.03 9.64 -22.26
N GLU A 188 7.88 10.29 -22.43
CA GLU A 188 7.49 10.92 -23.71
C GLU A 188 8.47 12.05 -24.08
N ALA A 189 8.87 12.85 -23.11
CA ALA A 189 9.89 13.90 -23.28
C ALA A 189 11.33 13.36 -23.43
N GLN A 190 11.53 12.04 -23.34
CA GLN A 190 12.84 11.38 -23.32
C GLN A 190 13.78 11.91 -22.22
N ASP A 191 13.21 12.33 -21.08
CA ASP A 191 13.98 12.78 -19.92
C ASP A 191 14.57 11.56 -19.18
N PRO A 192 15.87 11.56 -18.85
CA PRO A 192 16.54 10.44 -18.17
C PRO A 192 15.94 10.12 -16.79
N ARG A 193 15.25 11.06 -16.16
CA ARG A 193 14.54 10.84 -14.90
C ARG A 193 13.37 9.88 -15.06
N GLY A 194 12.69 9.91 -16.22
CA GLY A 194 11.64 8.95 -16.56
C GLY A 194 12.18 7.53 -16.66
N GLU A 195 13.35 7.34 -17.26
CA GLU A 195 14.04 6.04 -17.29
C GLU A 195 14.33 5.54 -15.87
N LEU A 196 14.90 6.39 -14.99
CA LEU A 196 15.18 6.03 -13.60
C LEU A 196 13.90 5.59 -12.87
N MET A 197 12.81 6.34 -13.02
CA MET A 197 11.51 6.03 -12.41
C MET A 197 10.97 4.68 -12.88
N ALA A 198 11.04 4.39 -14.19
CA ALA A 198 10.58 3.12 -14.76
C ALA A 198 11.38 1.93 -14.23
N LEU A 199 12.70 2.06 -14.12
CA LEU A 199 13.58 1.02 -13.59
C LEU A 199 13.29 0.74 -12.11
N GLN A 200 13.11 1.79 -11.31
CA GLN A 200 12.78 1.68 -9.89
C GLN A 200 11.41 1.03 -9.67
N LEU A 201 10.40 1.41 -10.47
CA LEU A 201 9.06 0.83 -10.39
C LEU A 201 9.07 -0.68 -10.69
N ARG A 202 9.90 -1.12 -11.64
CA ARG A 202 10.06 -2.54 -12.00
C ARG A 202 10.98 -3.30 -11.04
N GLY A 203 11.80 -2.60 -10.26
CA GLY A 203 12.79 -3.19 -9.37
C GLY A 203 13.95 -3.88 -10.09
N VAL A 204 14.33 -3.40 -11.28
CA VAL A 204 15.34 -4.04 -12.16
C VAL A 204 16.51 -3.11 -12.48
N ASP A 205 17.63 -3.70 -12.90
CA ASP A 205 18.82 -3.01 -13.42
C ASP A 205 19.38 -1.90 -12.51
N ARG A 206 19.87 -2.31 -11.32
CA ARG A 206 20.43 -1.39 -10.32
C ARG A 206 21.67 -0.65 -10.84
N GLU A 207 22.48 -1.30 -11.66
CA GLU A 207 23.68 -0.68 -12.24
C GLU A 207 23.31 0.50 -13.13
N ARG A 208 22.27 0.35 -13.97
CA ARG A 208 21.76 1.46 -14.78
C ARG A 208 21.14 2.57 -13.93
N GLN A 209 20.41 2.23 -12.86
CA GLN A 209 19.87 3.22 -11.92
C GLN A 209 20.99 4.06 -11.28
N ASP A 210 22.04 3.40 -10.78
CA ASP A 210 23.19 4.06 -10.16
C ASP A 210 23.93 4.95 -11.17
N ALA A 211 24.07 4.51 -12.42
CA ALA A 211 24.66 5.30 -13.49
C ALA A 211 23.84 6.58 -13.79
N LEU A 212 22.51 6.46 -13.91
CA LEU A 212 21.61 7.60 -14.12
C LEU A 212 21.69 8.61 -12.95
N ILE A 213 21.74 8.11 -11.71
CA ILE A 213 21.87 8.95 -10.52
C ILE A 213 23.24 9.64 -10.48
N ALA A 214 24.32 8.93 -10.81
CA ALA A 214 25.66 9.50 -10.85
C ALA A 214 25.79 10.59 -11.93
N GLU A 215 25.17 10.39 -13.09
CA GLU A 215 25.23 11.31 -14.23
C GLU A 215 24.31 12.54 -14.05
N HIS A 216 23.09 12.34 -13.57
CA HIS A 216 22.05 13.38 -13.57
C HIS A 216 21.58 13.84 -12.18
N GLY A 217 21.94 13.13 -11.11
CA GLY A 217 21.43 13.38 -9.76
C GLY A 217 21.69 14.79 -9.26
N THR A 218 22.89 15.33 -9.51
CA THR A 218 23.25 16.72 -9.16
C THR A 218 22.34 17.72 -9.88
N THR A 219 22.06 17.50 -11.16
CA THR A 219 21.17 18.37 -11.96
C THR A 219 19.74 18.32 -11.42
N TRP A 220 19.23 17.14 -11.08
CA TRP A 220 17.87 16.99 -10.52
C TRP A 220 17.72 17.60 -9.13
N LEU A 221 18.79 17.66 -8.34
CA LEU A 221 18.80 18.33 -7.04
C LEU A 221 18.86 19.86 -7.16
N GLY A 222 19.34 20.39 -8.29
CA GLY A 222 19.44 21.84 -8.51
C GLY A 222 20.21 22.55 -7.39
N ASP A 223 19.63 23.62 -6.85
CA ASP A 223 20.28 24.50 -5.88
C ASP A 223 20.57 23.82 -4.52
N ILE A 224 19.90 22.71 -4.20
CA ILE A 224 20.15 21.98 -2.94
C ILE A 224 21.29 20.97 -3.04
N ALA A 225 21.77 20.64 -4.24
CA ALA A 225 22.80 19.62 -4.46
C ALA A 225 24.06 19.78 -3.60
N PRO A 226 24.61 21.00 -3.37
CA PRO A 226 25.80 21.18 -2.54
C PRO A 226 25.60 20.92 -1.05
N PHE A 227 24.34 20.79 -0.60
CA PHE A 227 23.98 20.73 0.82
C PHE A 227 23.39 19.39 1.24
N VAL A 228 23.28 18.43 0.32
CA VAL A 228 22.68 17.14 0.61
C VAL A 228 23.42 16.02 -0.09
N ARG A 229 23.77 15.00 0.68
CA ARG A 229 24.21 13.72 0.17
C ARG A 229 23.04 12.75 0.19
N VAL A 230 22.44 12.51 -0.98
CA VAL A 230 21.30 11.59 -1.10
C VAL A 230 21.79 10.16 -0.92
N THR A 231 21.21 9.45 0.03
CA THR A 231 21.53 8.05 0.35
C THR A 231 20.51 7.09 -0.27
N ARG A 232 19.30 7.58 -0.58
CA ARG A 232 18.25 6.79 -1.22
C ARG A 232 17.44 7.64 -2.19
N TRP A 233 17.23 7.10 -3.38
CA TRP A 233 16.28 7.62 -4.37
C TRP A 233 15.04 6.73 -4.39
N ARG A 234 13.86 7.33 -4.54
CA ARG A 234 12.59 6.62 -4.71
C ARG A 234 11.77 7.27 -5.80
N LEU A 235 11.43 6.47 -6.81
CA LEU A 235 10.69 6.87 -8.00
C LEU A 235 11.20 8.22 -8.53
N GLY A 236 12.50 8.31 -8.82
CA GLY A 236 13.13 9.49 -9.43
C GLY A 236 13.31 10.72 -8.54
N PHE A 237 12.94 10.66 -7.25
CA PHE A 237 13.15 11.76 -6.29
C PHE A 237 14.07 11.33 -5.15
N PRO A 238 14.77 12.27 -4.51
CA PRO A 238 15.48 11.97 -3.28
C PRO A 238 14.47 11.59 -2.19
N ASP A 239 14.77 10.53 -1.46
CA ASP A 239 13.88 9.98 -0.43
C ASP A 239 14.58 9.92 0.94
N ALA A 240 15.88 9.62 0.97
CA ALA A 240 16.70 9.74 2.16
C ALA A 240 18.02 10.45 1.86
N GLY A 241 18.51 11.25 2.81
CA GLY A 241 19.81 11.89 2.66
C GLY A 241 20.38 12.48 3.94
N GLU A 242 21.65 12.85 3.86
CA GLU A 242 22.38 13.53 4.90
C GLU A 242 22.57 15.00 4.51
N VAL A 243 22.21 15.92 5.41
CA VAL A 243 22.32 17.36 5.16
C VAL A 243 23.72 17.83 5.55
N GLU A 244 24.49 18.26 4.56
CA GLU A 244 25.88 18.67 4.67
C GLU A 244 26.02 20.19 4.54
N VAL A 245 25.94 20.90 5.66
CA VAL A 245 26.00 22.37 5.65
C VAL A 245 27.35 22.81 6.17
N ARG A 246 28.05 23.70 5.47
CA ARG A 246 29.30 24.27 5.99
C ARG A 246 29.06 25.49 6.85
N HIS A 247 28.16 26.38 6.42
CA HIS A 247 27.83 27.60 7.15
C HIS A 247 26.33 27.77 7.36
N PRO A 248 25.91 28.25 8.55
CA PRO A 248 24.51 28.49 8.86
C PRO A 248 23.74 29.31 7.81
N ARG A 249 24.38 30.32 7.22
CA ARG A 249 23.75 31.22 6.24
C ARG A 249 23.36 30.54 4.94
N ASP A 250 23.98 29.40 4.63
CA ASP A 250 23.70 28.67 3.40
C ASP A 250 22.32 27.99 3.47
N LEU A 251 21.96 27.43 4.63
CA LEU A 251 20.66 26.82 4.86
C LEU A 251 19.51 27.79 4.68
N THR A 252 19.64 29.03 5.15
CA THR A 252 18.55 30.02 5.03
C THR A 252 18.19 30.30 3.57
N ARG A 253 19.14 30.16 2.63
CA ARG A 253 18.90 30.40 1.20
C ARG A 253 18.14 29.26 0.53
N ILE A 254 18.31 28.03 1.01
CA ILE A 254 17.80 26.82 0.37
C ILE A 254 16.72 26.11 1.19
N ALA A 255 16.45 26.54 2.42
CA ALA A 255 15.46 25.93 3.32
C ALA A 255 14.05 25.90 2.74
N THR A 256 13.71 26.86 1.88
CA THR A 256 12.39 26.97 1.24
C THR A 256 12.31 26.20 -0.09
N HIS A 257 13.37 25.48 -0.47
CA HIS A 257 13.38 24.77 -1.75
C HIS A 257 12.39 23.60 -1.73
N PRO A 258 11.48 23.49 -2.72
CA PRO A 258 10.36 22.54 -2.66
C PRO A 258 10.82 21.07 -2.68
N LEU A 259 11.97 20.75 -3.29
CA LEU A 259 12.53 19.38 -3.27
C LEU A 259 12.78 18.82 -1.87
N TRP A 260 12.92 19.66 -0.83
CA TRP A 260 13.06 19.19 0.54
C TRP A 260 11.86 18.35 0.99
N ARG A 261 10.65 18.62 0.46
CA ARG A 261 9.46 17.84 0.78
C ARG A 261 9.54 16.39 0.32
N ALA A 262 10.31 16.10 -0.73
CA ALA A 262 10.46 14.76 -1.27
C ALA A 262 11.17 13.80 -0.29
N PHE A 263 12.00 14.33 0.62
CA PHE A 263 12.70 13.51 1.61
C PHE A 263 11.73 12.98 2.66
N SER A 264 11.69 11.66 2.78
CA SER A 264 11.01 10.97 3.87
C SER A 264 11.93 10.76 5.08
N GLU A 265 13.25 10.72 4.86
CA GLU A 265 14.25 10.58 5.92
C GLU A 265 15.40 11.58 5.76
N ILE A 266 15.72 12.29 6.84
CA ILE A 266 16.85 13.22 6.86
C ILE A 266 17.75 12.90 8.05
N GLN A 267 19.05 12.86 7.78
CA GLN A 267 20.08 12.85 8.82
C GLN A 267 20.80 14.19 8.84
N VAL A 268 21.04 14.71 10.05
CA VAL A 268 21.76 15.97 10.21
C VAL A 268 22.86 15.87 11.26
N ASP A 269 24.03 16.38 10.91
CA ASP A 269 25.15 16.51 11.81
C ASP A 269 24.82 17.48 12.97
N GLY A 270 25.15 17.06 14.19
CA GLY A 270 24.62 17.63 15.43
C GLY A 270 25.07 19.04 15.78
N ASP A 271 26.23 19.46 15.29
CA ASP A 271 26.80 20.77 15.62
C ASP A 271 26.12 21.92 14.87
N LYS A 272 25.15 21.63 13.99
CA LYS A 272 24.55 22.60 13.05
C LYS A 272 23.05 22.75 13.17
N VAL A 273 22.50 22.23 14.26
CA VAL A 273 21.07 22.06 14.42
C VAL A 273 20.32 23.39 14.52
N ASP A 274 20.88 24.39 15.21
CA ASP A 274 20.21 25.69 15.46
C ASP A 274 19.83 26.44 14.17
N VAL A 275 20.41 26.03 13.03
CA VAL A 275 20.20 26.64 11.73
C VAL A 275 19.08 25.98 10.92
N LEU A 276 18.66 24.78 11.31
CA LEU A 276 17.73 23.97 10.51
C LEU A 276 16.25 24.33 10.72
N GLY A 277 15.94 25.22 11.67
CA GLY A 277 14.57 25.64 11.97
C GLY A 277 13.73 25.96 10.72
N PRO A 278 14.23 26.80 9.77
CA PRO A 278 13.54 27.10 8.52
C PRO A 278 13.38 25.91 7.56
N LEU A 279 14.33 24.98 7.55
CA LEU A 279 14.25 23.76 6.75
C LEU A 279 13.12 22.86 7.27
N PHE A 280 13.05 22.71 8.60
CA PHE A 280 12.02 21.91 9.25
C PHE A 280 10.61 22.43 9.05
N ASP A 281 10.42 23.74 8.84
CA ASP A 281 9.12 24.29 8.44
C ASP A 281 8.59 23.71 7.12
N HIS A 282 9.50 23.35 6.21
CA HIS A 282 9.13 22.83 4.89
C HIS A 282 8.97 21.31 4.88
N VAL A 283 9.75 20.58 5.69
CA VAL A 283 9.78 19.10 5.68
C VAL A 283 8.95 18.44 6.77
N ALA A 284 8.69 19.11 7.90
CA ALA A 284 8.02 18.49 9.04
C ALA A 284 6.68 17.76 8.72
N PRO A 285 5.83 18.25 7.79
CA PRO A 285 4.59 17.55 7.45
C PRO A 285 4.80 16.17 6.79
N THR A 286 5.90 16.01 6.04
CA THR A 286 6.15 14.81 5.21
C THR A 286 7.27 13.93 5.76
N LEU A 287 8.09 14.44 6.67
CA LEU A 287 9.25 13.73 7.20
C LEU A 287 8.83 12.58 8.13
N ARG A 288 9.29 11.38 7.81
CA ARG A 288 9.00 10.13 8.55
C ARG A 288 10.18 9.66 9.39
N GLY A 289 11.40 10.00 8.99
CA GLY A 289 12.62 9.69 9.73
C GLY A 289 13.47 10.93 9.94
N LEU A 290 13.90 11.14 11.17
CA LEU A 290 14.83 12.21 11.51
C LEU A 290 15.93 11.64 12.38
N GLY A 291 17.16 11.69 11.87
CA GLY A 291 18.36 11.33 12.62
C GLY A 291 19.19 12.57 12.89
N SER A 292 19.68 12.73 14.11
CA SER A 292 20.67 13.76 14.40
C SER A 292 21.71 13.35 15.42
N PHE A 293 22.94 13.79 15.15
CA PHE A 293 24.09 13.56 15.99
C PHE A 293 24.33 14.72 16.97
N GLY A 294 23.29 15.36 17.53
CA GLY A 294 23.45 16.49 18.48
C GLY A 294 22.13 16.94 19.14
N PRO A 295 22.07 18.14 19.73
CA PRO A 295 20.93 18.64 20.54
C PRO A 295 19.68 19.00 19.70
N LEU A 296 19.38 18.23 18.65
CA LEU A 296 18.24 18.37 17.74
C LEU A 296 16.92 18.62 18.45
N LEU A 297 16.67 17.84 19.49
CA LEU A 297 15.46 17.92 20.27
C LEU A 297 15.25 19.29 20.92
N ALA A 298 16.31 20.01 21.30
CA ALA A 298 16.19 21.36 21.88
C ALA A 298 15.78 22.43 20.85
N THR A 299 15.99 22.14 19.56
CA THR A 299 15.66 23.05 18.46
C THR A 299 14.38 22.69 17.72
N MET A 300 13.81 21.51 18.01
CA MET A 300 12.45 21.20 17.59
C MET A 300 11.59 22.32 18.14
N VAL A 301 11.01 23.13 17.25
CA VAL A 301 10.39 24.39 17.65
C VAL A 301 9.14 24.07 18.47
N PRO A 302 9.09 24.44 19.77
CA PRO A 302 7.96 24.19 20.64
C PRO A 302 6.64 24.57 19.97
N GLY A 303 5.67 23.64 19.98
CA GLY A 303 4.36 23.83 19.35
C GLY A 303 4.26 23.45 17.87
N ARG A 304 5.34 22.96 17.21
CA ARG A 304 5.24 22.41 15.86
C ARG A 304 4.85 20.93 15.88
N PRO A 305 3.78 20.53 15.15
CA PRO A 305 3.41 19.13 15.03
C PRO A 305 4.32 18.41 14.03
N TRP A 306 4.73 17.19 14.38
CA TRP A 306 5.46 16.26 13.51
C TRP A 306 4.58 15.03 13.24
N PRO A 307 3.47 15.20 12.50
CA PRO A 307 2.41 14.20 12.43
C PRO A 307 2.85 12.92 11.70
N ALA A 308 3.85 13.01 10.83
CA ALA A 308 4.33 11.89 10.02
C ALA A 308 5.57 11.21 10.60
N LEU A 309 6.19 11.76 11.65
CA LEU A 309 7.48 11.27 12.15
C LEU A 309 7.32 9.92 12.84
N ARG A 310 7.87 8.86 12.23
CA ARG A 310 7.81 7.46 12.69
C ARG A 310 9.11 6.99 13.31
N ARG A 311 10.24 7.52 12.86
CA ARG A 311 11.57 7.19 13.36
C ARG A 311 12.28 8.45 13.80
N LEU A 312 12.76 8.43 15.03
CA LEU A 312 13.57 9.50 15.58
C LEU A 312 14.85 8.90 16.16
N GLU A 313 15.98 9.39 15.67
CA GLU A 313 17.30 8.99 16.12
C GLU A 313 18.01 10.22 16.69
N VAL A 314 18.36 10.14 17.98
CA VAL A 314 18.90 11.29 18.72
C VAL A 314 20.14 10.88 19.48
N ARG A 315 21.21 11.66 19.31
CA ARG A 315 22.39 11.59 20.15
C ARG A 315 22.43 12.80 21.09
N VAL A 316 22.03 12.60 22.35
CA VAL A 316 21.82 13.67 23.34
C VAL A 316 22.24 13.23 24.73
N THR A 317 22.52 14.21 25.60
CA THR A 317 22.54 13.97 27.04
C THR A 317 21.11 13.73 27.55
N ALA A 318 20.96 12.77 28.45
CA ALA A 318 19.70 12.26 29.00
C ALA A 318 18.58 13.29 29.20
N ARG A 319 18.93 14.42 29.82
CA ARG A 319 17.98 15.38 30.38
C ARG A 319 17.26 16.21 29.32
N LEU A 320 17.99 16.72 28.32
CA LEU A 320 17.41 17.56 27.26
C LEU A 320 16.46 16.76 26.37
N ALA A 321 16.72 15.46 26.23
CA ALA A 321 15.88 14.57 25.44
C ALA A 321 14.48 14.41 26.04
N ALA A 322 14.43 14.15 27.35
CA ALA A 322 13.18 13.92 28.08
C ALA A 322 12.28 15.15 28.07
N GLU A 323 12.87 16.34 28.35
CA GLU A 323 12.13 17.60 28.40
C GLU A 323 11.55 17.97 27.03
N ALA A 324 12.33 17.82 25.95
CA ALA A 324 11.86 18.07 24.60
C ALA A 324 10.80 17.07 24.13
N LEU A 325 11.03 15.76 24.32
CA LEU A 325 10.04 14.74 23.93
C LEU A 325 8.71 14.91 24.68
N ALA A 326 8.74 15.36 25.94
CA ALA A 326 7.54 15.68 26.69
C ALA A 326 6.80 16.93 26.14
N ALA A 327 7.54 17.91 25.61
CA ALA A 327 6.98 19.12 25.00
C ALA A 327 6.45 18.91 23.58
N HIS A 328 6.82 17.82 22.91
CA HIS A 328 6.49 17.54 21.52
C HIS A 328 5.73 16.22 21.37
N PRO A 329 4.39 16.25 21.24
CA PRO A 329 3.66 15.02 20.93
C PRO A 329 4.06 14.51 19.53
N LEU A 330 4.60 13.30 19.49
CA LEU A 330 4.98 12.58 18.27
C LEU A 330 4.02 11.39 18.07
N PRO A 331 2.76 11.62 17.65
CA PRO A 331 1.71 10.60 17.67
C PRO A 331 1.97 9.42 16.74
N ALA A 332 2.80 9.61 15.71
CA ALA A 332 3.16 8.57 14.75
C ALA A 332 4.48 7.88 15.07
N LEU A 333 5.17 8.24 16.17
CA LEU A 333 6.48 7.68 16.48
C LEU A 333 6.36 6.19 16.77
N GLN A 334 7.21 5.40 16.12
CA GLN A 334 7.26 3.94 16.22
C GLN A 334 8.63 3.47 16.72
N VAL A 335 9.69 4.18 16.33
CA VAL A 335 11.08 3.84 16.65
C VAL A 335 11.76 5.07 17.22
N LEU A 336 12.30 4.94 18.44
CA LEU A 336 13.13 5.94 19.08
C LEU A 336 14.52 5.33 19.35
N SER A 337 15.54 5.82 18.66
CA SER A 337 16.92 5.40 18.90
C SER A 337 17.66 6.50 19.66
N VAL A 338 18.06 6.21 20.89
CA VAL A 338 18.79 7.16 21.75
C VAL A 338 20.23 6.69 21.89
N PHE A 339 21.17 7.58 21.61
CA PHE A 339 22.60 7.35 21.78
C PHE A 339 23.15 8.32 22.82
N GLY A 340 23.72 7.82 23.91
CA GLY A 340 24.32 8.66 24.95
C GLY A 340 24.85 7.86 26.14
N ASP A 341 25.66 8.52 26.96
CA ASP A 341 26.35 7.89 28.11
C ASP A 341 25.43 7.67 29.32
N ASP A 342 24.29 8.37 29.37
CA ASP A 342 23.29 8.25 30.42
C ASP A 342 21.89 8.04 29.81
N LEU A 343 21.32 6.86 30.05
CA LEU A 343 19.99 6.46 29.59
C LEU A 343 18.99 6.32 30.75
N THR A 344 19.35 6.75 31.95
CA THR A 344 18.53 6.55 33.17
C THR A 344 17.16 7.24 33.08
N TRP A 345 17.07 8.34 32.34
CA TRP A 345 15.83 9.09 32.09
C TRP A 345 14.76 8.28 31.35
N LEU A 346 15.12 7.27 30.54
CA LEU A 346 14.15 6.44 29.82
C LEU A 346 13.20 5.72 30.79
N SER A 347 13.67 5.39 31.99
CA SER A 347 12.84 4.79 33.04
C SER A 347 11.75 5.72 33.60
N GLN A 348 11.89 7.04 33.38
CA GLN A 348 10.95 8.07 33.84
C GLN A 348 10.00 8.55 32.73
N ALA A 349 10.21 8.11 31.48
CA ALA A 349 9.39 8.49 30.35
C ALA A 349 8.11 7.65 30.29
N VAL A 350 7.10 8.05 31.07
CA VAL A 350 5.78 7.38 31.19
C VAL A 350 5.00 7.33 29.86
N TRP A 351 5.42 8.10 28.85
CA TRP A 351 4.74 8.27 27.56
C TRP A 351 5.16 7.26 26.46
N LEU A 352 5.96 6.23 26.79
CA LEU A 352 6.55 5.29 25.84
C LEU A 352 5.92 3.88 25.72
N PRO A 353 4.68 3.56 26.16
CA PRO A 353 4.23 2.15 26.20
C PRO A 353 4.05 1.51 24.81
N HIS A 354 4.13 2.28 23.71
CA HIS A 354 3.93 1.80 22.34
C HIS A 354 5.19 1.81 21.47
N LEU A 355 6.33 2.30 21.97
CA LEU A 355 7.58 2.34 21.18
C LEU A 355 8.32 1.01 21.25
N ARG A 356 8.97 0.66 20.13
CA ARG A 356 9.90 -0.47 20.06
C ARG A 356 11.32 -0.07 20.42
#